data_AF-A0A077ZFL4-F1
#
_entry.id   AF-A0A077ZFL4-F1
#
_cell.length_a   1.000
_cell.length_b   1.000
_cell.length_c   1.000
_cell.angle_alpha   90.00
_cell.angle_beta   90.00
_cell.angle_gamma   90.00
#
_symmetry.space_group_name_H-M   'P 1'
#
loop_
_entity.id
_entity.type
_entity.pdbx_description
1 polymer ?
#
loop_
_entity_poly.entity_id
_entity_poly.type
_entity_poly.pdbx_seq_one_letter_code
_entity_poly.pdbx_strand_id
1 'polypeptide(L)'
;MVLRQRVVLLQVYACCFLISFIPRCDSQSCQEGTQTVISFIVYRCQGGRQVPIACVTDNGQHLPVDGVTTQGGYEMKCLRGAGSNLSLRPVACLKNGRRMNPGETLTTPNFWYTCIGGANSLSLEVSGCVDKNGNRVSVGSTFTKGPFLFRCVKSGNLVTSEGYACVSDGQQIPIGGTFVRGQFWYQCSRIGEKGIQTELRGCAVDGRQLHDGEKYSKNGFLFQCKVVRRNCENCDSLASVQHTIVGCTSTDAAGNSMEYPIGARWVEQGTQPQFKFVIECLRKGNEIQKQVVQCSFESSHGKALLDPGCARKVGPSLIACNRRFDGVVEVQLLTSTDAASDSRAVSNLGLSSQKKLCQCTTRPLFVCAQSTQCVHYPEVDSSPKRCRIMTLLRRLPSAVTMKTIRGRSKQHAISKSSHLVNLTRLKCIQPTLKVRAYMEAADSSGLPKIVFQHLPKASRNLSSATVLSKDYLDSKQGSYESLHHNEAKNGAFALGMVQI
;
A
#
# COMPACT_ATOMS: atom_id res chain seq x y z
N MET A 1 -10.42 33.90 -40.52
CA MET A 1 -9.07 34.47 -40.74
C MET A 1 -8.50 33.80 -41.99
N VAL A 2 -8.89 34.14 -43.23
CA VAL A 2 -9.15 35.43 -43.88
C VAL A 2 -7.86 36.24 -44.08
N LEU A 3 -7.43 36.22 -45.35
CA LEU A 3 -6.77 37.29 -46.11
C LEU A 3 -5.36 37.77 -45.70
N ARG A 4 -4.38 37.51 -46.58
CA ARG A 4 -3.65 38.52 -47.40
C ARG A 4 -2.24 38.02 -47.76
N GLN A 5 -2.01 37.77 -49.05
CA GLN A 5 -0.93 38.41 -49.81
C GLN A 5 -1.04 37.96 -51.28
N ARG A 6 -1.66 38.83 -52.08
CA ARG A 6 -1.53 38.88 -53.55
C ARG A 6 -0.36 39.80 -53.88
N VAL A 7 0.07 39.72 -55.14
CA VAL A 7 0.86 40.71 -55.90
C VAL A 7 2.37 40.56 -55.74
N VAL A 8 2.97 39.71 -56.57
CA VAL A 8 4.18 39.95 -57.39
C VAL A 8 4.34 38.69 -58.25
N LEU A 9 3.93 38.68 -59.52
CA LEU A 9 4.41 37.75 -60.57
C LEU A 9 3.57 37.95 -61.85
N LEU A 10 3.64 39.16 -62.41
CA LEU A 10 3.00 39.47 -63.70
C LEU A 10 3.98 40.22 -64.62
N GLN A 11 5.24 39.77 -64.67
CA GLN A 11 6.27 40.27 -65.60
C GLN A 11 7.11 39.21 -66.32
N VAL A 12 6.80 37.91 -66.20
CA VAL A 12 7.63 36.85 -66.81
C VAL A 12 7.07 36.31 -68.15
N TYR A 13 5.86 36.70 -68.55
CA TYR A 13 5.20 36.13 -69.74
C TYR A 13 5.52 36.81 -71.09
N ALA A 14 6.42 37.80 -71.14
CA ALA A 14 6.75 38.55 -72.37
C ALA A 14 8.10 38.19 -73.04
N CYS A 15 8.85 37.19 -72.54
CA CYS A 15 10.11 36.74 -73.15
C CYS A 15 10.04 35.38 -73.88
N CYS A 16 8.87 34.74 -73.94
CA CYS A 16 8.74 33.36 -74.46
C CYS A 16 8.58 33.22 -75.99
N PHE A 17 8.74 34.28 -76.79
CA PHE A 17 8.41 34.22 -78.23
C PHE A 17 9.59 34.46 -79.20
N LEU A 18 10.83 34.67 -78.76
CA LEU A 18 11.94 35.04 -79.65
C LEU A 18 13.32 34.38 -79.38
N ILE A 19 13.37 33.15 -78.87
CA ILE A 19 14.65 32.40 -78.78
C ILE A 19 14.45 30.97 -79.29
N SER A 20 14.60 30.81 -80.60
CA SER A 20 14.73 29.53 -81.32
C SER A 20 16.14 28.92 -81.21
N PHE A 21 16.98 29.44 -80.31
CA PHE A 21 18.30 28.89 -79.98
C PHE A 21 18.24 28.22 -78.61
N ILE A 22 17.54 27.09 -78.53
CA ILE A 22 17.81 26.13 -77.46
C ILE A 22 19.18 25.53 -77.83
N PRO A 23 20.26 25.81 -77.10
CA PRO A 23 21.48 25.04 -77.27
C PRO A 23 21.05 23.59 -77.05
N ARG A 24 21.20 22.76 -78.09
CA ARG A 24 21.18 21.31 -77.90
C ARG A 24 22.13 21.11 -76.72
N CYS A 25 21.60 20.60 -75.60
CA CYS A 25 22.43 20.09 -74.54
C CYS A 25 23.21 18.94 -75.17
N ASP A 26 24.28 19.30 -75.88
CA ASP A 26 25.31 18.41 -76.35
C ASP A 26 25.67 17.66 -75.09
N SER A 27 25.39 16.37 -75.09
CA SER A 27 25.55 15.49 -73.95
C SER A 27 26.95 15.70 -73.45
N GLN A 28 27.12 16.54 -72.41
CA GLN A 28 28.41 16.87 -71.86
C GLN A 28 28.99 15.54 -71.41
N SER A 29 29.92 15.02 -72.21
CA SER A 29 30.58 13.76 -71.90
C SER A 29 31.26 13.99 -70.57
N CYS A 30 30.85 13.24 -69.56
CA CYS A 30 31.54 13.27 -68.28
C CYS A 30 33.00 12.84 -68.48
N GLN A 31 33.92 13.33 -67.65
CA GLN A 31 35.31 12.88 -67.69
C GLN A 31 35.40 11.46 -67.12
N GLU A 32 36.00 10.54 -67.88
CA GLU A 32 36.12 9.12 -67.50
C GLU A 32 36.66 8.99 -66.05
N GLY A 33 36.00 8.18 -65.23
CA GLY A 33 36.37 7.96 -63.83
C GLY A 33 35.90 9.02 -62.82
N THR A 34 35.44 10.20 -63.26
CA THR A 34 34.89 11.22 -62.33
C THR A 34 33.66 10.70 -61.60
N GLN A 35 33.56 11.05 -60.31
CA GLN A 35 32.42 10.72 -59.47
C GLN A 35 31.58 11.95 -59.18
N THR A 36 30.27 11.81 -59.31
CA THR A 36 29.31 12.87 -59.02
C THR A 36 28.23 12.32 -58.12
N VAL A 37 27.86 13.07 -57.08
CA VAL A 37 26.75 12.73 -56.19
C VAL A 37 25.52 13.52 -56.65
N ILE A 38 24.46 12.82 -57.01
CA ILE A 38 23.17 13.41 -57.35
C ILE A 38 22.15 12.82 -56.38
N SER A 39 21.59 13.65 -55.49
CA SER A 39 20.74 13.20 -54.39
C SER A 39 21.47 12.20 -53.49
N PHE A 40 20.92 11.00 -53.26
CA PHE A 40 21.52 9.94 -52.47
C PHE A 40 22.30 8.90 -53.30
N ILE A 41 22.64 9.19 -54.56
CA ILE A 41 23.30 8.24 -55.47
C ILE A 41 24.65 8.79 -55.93
N VAL A 42 25.67 7.94 -55.87
CA VAL A 42 27.00 8.23 -56.44
C VAL A 42 27.08 7.62 -57.83
N TYR A 43 27.40 8.44 -58.81
CA TYR A 43 27.63 8.06 -60.20
C TYR A 43 29.13 8.07 -60.50
N ARG A 44 29.57 7.18 -61.39
CA ARG A 44 30.91 7.18 -61.99
C ARG A 44 30.77 7.28 -63.50
N CYS A 45 31.53 8.16 -64.12
CA CYS A 45 31.60 8.22 -65.58
C CYS A 45 32.31 6.99 -66.15
N GLN A 46 31.63 6.24 -67.01
CA GLN A 46 32.17 5.09 -67.74
C GLN A 46 31.73 5.12 -69.19
N GLY A 47 32.68 5.23 -70.13
CA GLY A 47 32.38 5.31 -71.57
C GLY A 47 31.51 6.51 -71.93
N GLY A 48 31.72 7.65 -71.26
CA GLY A 48 30.93 8.86 -71.43
C GLY A 48 29.50 8.81 -70.86
N ARG A 49 29.13 7.73 -70.15
CA ARG A 49 27.82 7.57 -69.48
C ARG A 49 27.98 7.57 -67.96
N GLN A 50 27.06 8.21 -67.25
CA GLN A 50 27.01 8.14 -65.78
C GLN A 50 26.41 6.81 -65.32
N VAL A 51 27.23 5.97 -64.68
CA VAL A 51 26.79 4.68 -64.12
C VAL A 51 26.68 4.81 -62.61
N PRO A 52 25.55 4.46 -61.99
CA PRO A 52 25.40 4.52 -60.54
C PRO A 52 26.16 3.36 -59.88
N ILE A 53 26.99 3.69 -58.89
CA ILE A 53 27.96 2.77 -58.26
C ILE A 53 27.79 2.62 -56.74
N ALA A 54 27.12 3.56 -56.08
CA ALA A 54 26.93 3.53 -54.64
C ALA A 54 25.71 4.37 -54.22
N CYS A 55 25.20 4.10 -53.03
CA CYS A 55 24.24 4.95 -52.32
C CYS A 55 24.99 5.82 -51.31
N VAL A 56 24.50 7.02 -51.02
CA VAL A 56 25.00 7.89 -49.95
C VAL A 56 24.09 7.73 -48.75
N THR A 57 24.68 7.39 -47.61
CA THR A 57 23.97 7.21 -46.33
C THR A 57 23.76 8.56 -45.63
N ASP A 58 22.90 8.63 -44.61
CA ASP A 58 22.68 9.88 -43.84
C ASP A 58 23.96 10.48 -43.22
N ASN A 59 25.01 9.67 -43.00
CA ASN A 59 26.30 10.12 -42.49
C ASN A 59 27.29 10.54 -43.60
N GLY A 60 26.84 10.60 -44.86
CA GLY A 60 27.67 10.90 -46.03
C GLY A 60 28.55 9.75 -46.52
N GLN A 61 28.53 8.58 -45.86
CA GLN A 61 29.31 7.42 -46.29
C GLN A 61 28.77 6.86 -47.61
N HIS A 62 29.69 6.54 -48.54
CA HIS A 62 29.36 5.87 -49.80
C HIS A 62 29.25 4.36 -49.56
N LEU A 63 28.04 3.84 -49.72
CA LEU A 63 27.72 2.43 -49.59
C LEU A 63 27.71 1.80 -51.00
N PRO A 64 28.67 0.92 -51.35
CA PRO A 64 28.69 0.29 -52.67
C PRO A 64 27.39 -0.48 -52.93
N VAL A 65 27.08 -0.78 -54.20
CA VAL A 65 25.97 -1.68 -54.54
C VAL A 65 26.12 -2.98 -53.75
N ASP A 66 25.02 -3.45 -53.14
CA ASP A 66 24.95 -4.57 -52.19
C ASP A 66 25.62 -4.38 -50.84
N GLY A 67 26.28 -3.24 -50.60
CA GLY A 67 26.78 -2.85 -49.29
C GLY A 67 25.64 -2.68 -48.28
N VAL A 68 25.94 -3.01 -47.02
CA VAL A 68 25.05 -2.85 -45.86
C VAL A 68 25.63 -1.88 -44.83
N THR A 69 24.78 -1.11 -44.18
CA THR A 69 25.13 -0.23 -43.05
C THR A 69 23.99 -0.24 -42.02
N THR A 70 24.21 0.30 -40.83
CA THR A 70 23.18 0.38 -39.78
C THR A 70 22.79 1.84 -39.50
N GLN A 71 21.51 2.18 -39.59
CA GLN A 71 21.01 3.53 -39.33
C GLN A 71 19.64 3.49 -38.64
N GLY A 72 19.45 4.29 -37.58
CA GLY A 72 18.15 4.47 -36.94
C GLY A 72 17.49 3.19 -36.37
N GLY A 73 18.26 2.14 -36.06
CA GLY A 73 17.72 0.84 -35.66
C GLY A 73 17.32 -0.07 -36.82
N TYR A 74 17.83 0.17 -38.02
CA TYR A 74 17.63 -0.65 -39.21
C TYR A 74 18.96 -1.00 -39.87
N GLU A 75 19.00 -2.16 -40.54
CA GLU A 75 20.03 -2.48 -41.51
C GLU A 75 19.61 -1.95 -42.87
N MET A 76 20.38 -1.03 -43.42
CA MET A 76 20.15 -0.39 -44.72
C MET A 76 21.02 -1.07 -45.76
N LYS A 77 20.46 -1.40 -46.93
CA LYS A 77 21.17 -2.00 -48.06
C LYS A 77 21.02 -1.14 -49.32
N CYS A 78 22.12 -0.93 -50.05
CA CYS A 78 22.07 -0.28 -51.36
C CYS A 78 21.67 -1.28 -52.43
N LEU A 79 20.42 -1.21 -52.90
CA LEU A 79 19.82 -2.17 -53.83
C LEU A 79 19.66 -1.56 -55.22
N ARG A 80 19.94 -2.36 -56.24
CA ARG A 80 19.64 -2.03 -57.64
C ARG A 80 18.19 -2.39 -57.95
N GLY A 81 17.38 -1.39 -58.28
CA GLY A 81 15.98 -1.55 -58.69
C GLY A 81 15.84 -1.93 -60.17
N ALA A 82 14.60 -1.92 -60.68
CA ALA A 82 14.35 -2.10 -62.10
C ALA A 82 15.03 -0.98 -62.92
N GLY A 83 15.78 -1.35 -63.95
CA GLY A 83 16.67 -0.46 -64.70
C GLY A 83 18.04 -0.32 -64.04
N SER A 84 18.61 0.89 -64.06
CA SER A 84 19.89 1.21 -63.43
C SER A 84 19.73 1.98 -62.12
N ASN A 85 18.51 2.17 -61.62
CA ASN A 85 18.27 3.00 -60.43
C ASN A 85 18.76 2.30 -59.16
N LEU A 86 19.58 2.98 -58.36
CA LEU A 86 19.94 2.54 -57.02
C LEU A 86 18.97 3.11 -55.99
N SER A 87 18.68 2.34 -54.95
CA SER A 87 17.88 2.79 -53.81
C SER A 87 18.48 2.28 -52.51
N LEU A 88 18.54 3.15 -51.50
CA LEU A 88 18.90 2.77 -50.14
C LEU A 88 17.63 2.35 -49.41
N ARG A 89 17.52 1.08 -49.00
CA ARG A 89 16.30 0.53 -48.39
C ARG A 89 16.61 -0.18 -47.07
N PRO A 90 15.74 -0.10 -46.06
CA PRO A 90 15.84 -0.95 -44.88
C PRO A 90 15.53 -2.40 -45.27
N VAL A 91 16.39 -3.34 -44.89
CA VAL A 91 16.24 -4.78 -45.16
C VAL A 91 16.06 -5.63 -43.91
N ALA A 92 16.42 -5.11 -42.73
CA ALA A 92 16.18 -5.75 -41.45
C ALA A 92 15.99 -4.72 -40.32
N CYS A 93 15.23 -5.08 -39.29
CA CYS A 93 15.15 -4.32 -38.05
C CYS A 93 16.31 -4.72 -37.12
N LEU A 94 16.79 -3.77 -36.31
CA LEU A 94 17.83 -3.98 -35.32
C LEU A 94 17.29 -3.61 -33.93
N LYS A 95 17.33 -4.54 -32.99
CA LYS A 95 16.95 -4.29 -31.58
C LYS A 95 17.93 -4.97 -30.65
N ASN A 96 18.56 -4.20 -29.78
CA ASN A 96 19.58 -4.69 -28.84
C ASN A 96 20.69 -5.50 -29.54
N GLY A 97 21.16 -5.03 -30.70
CA GLY A 97 22.19 -5.71 -31.51
C GLY A 97 21.68 -6.92 -32.30
N ARG A 98 20.44 -7.38 -32.10
CA ARG A 98 19.86 -8.50 -32.84
C ARG A 98 19.22 -8.02 -34.14
N ARG A 99 19.64 -8.63 -35.26
CA ARG A 99 19.05 -8.48 -36.59
C ARG A 99 17.77 -9.29 -36.72
N MET A 100 16.74 -8.68 -37.30
CA MET A 100 15.43 -9.27 -37.54
C MET A 100 15.00 -9.05 -39.00
N ASN A 101 14.79 -10.12 -39.75
CA ASN A 101 14.20 -10.03 -41.09
C ASN A 101 12.70 -9.63 -41.01
N PRO A 102 12.11 -9.10 -42.09
CA PRO A 102 10.66 -8.89 -42.16
C PRO A 102 9.88 -10.16 -41.80
N GLY A 103 8.94 -10.06 -40.87
CA GLY A 103 8.16 -11.17 -40.30
C GLY A 103 8.79 -11.82 -39.05
N GLU A 104 10.07 -11.59 -38.77
CA GLU A 104 10.70 -12.12 -37.56
C GLU A 104 10.26 -11.37 -36.31
N THR A 105 10.40 -12.06 -35.17
CA THR A 105 9.93 -11.59 -33.87
C THR A 105 11.01 -11.67 -32.81
N LEU A 106 11.00 -10.71 -31.87
CA LEU A 106 11.93 -10.64 -30.74
C LEU A 106 11.16 -10.52 -29.44
N THR A 107 11.35 -11.46 -28.53
CA THR A 107 10.76 -11.43 -27.18
C THR A 107 11.74 -10.77 -26.22
N THR A 108 11.27 -9.81 -25.43
CA THR A 108 11.98 -9.19 -24.30
C THR A 108 11.23 -9.50 -22.99
N PRO A 109 11.77 -9.17 -21.80
CA PRO A 109 11.10 -9.50 -20.53
C PRO A 109 9.68 -8.95 -20.34
N ASN A 110 9.30 -7.88 -21.07
CA ASN A 110 7.98 -7.24 -20.92
C ASN A 110 7.14 -7.23 -22.20
N PHE A 111 7.77 -7.22 -23.37
CA PHE A 111 7.09 -7.06 -24.66
C PHE A 111 7.73 -7.95 -25.72
N TRP A 112 6.97 -8.26 -26.76
CA TRP A 112 7.52 -8.86 -27.97
C TRP A 112 7.27 -7.95 -29.17
N TYR A 113 8.26 -7.94 -30.06
CA TYR A 113 8.33 -7.07 -31.22
C TYR A 113 8.23 -7.89 -32.49
N THR A 114 7.67 -7.30 -33.54
CA THR A 114 7.66 -7.86 -34.91
C THR A 114 8.29 -6.85 -35.85
N CYS A 115 9.16 -7.32 -36.75
CA CYS A 115 9.68 -6.50 -37.83
C CYS A 115 8.69 -6.58 -39.01
N ILE A 116 7.90 -5.53 -39.24
CA ILE A 116 6.85 -5.51 -40.25
C ILE A 116 7.41 -4.91 -41.54
N GLY A 117 7.41 -5.70 -42.62
CA GLY A 117 7.79 -5.26 -43.95
C GLY A 117 6.62 -4.66 -44.71
N GLY A 118 6.80 -3.46 -45.26
CA GLY A 118 5.96 -2.85 -46.27
C GLY A 118 6.65 -2.85 -47.65
N ALA A 119 6.01 -2.25 -48.66
CA ALA A 119 6.54 -2.24 -50.03
C ALA A 119 7.92 -1.55 -50.14
N ASN A 120 8.14 -0.47 -49.39
CA ASN A 120 9.39 0.30 -49.36
C ASN A 120 9.77 0.76 -47.95
N SER A 121 9.15 0.18 -46.92
CA SER A 121 9.35 0.57 -45.53
C SER A 121 9.49 -0.66 -44.66
N LEU A 122 10.16 -0.49 -43.53
CA LEU A 122 10.30 -1.50 -42.50
C LEU A 122 10.02 -0.81 -41.16
N SER A 123 9.16 -1.39 -40.34
CA SER A 123 8.85 -0.87 -39.01
C SER A 123 9.06 -1.93 -37.95
N LEU A 124 9.65 -1.54 -36.81
CA LEU A 124 9.70 -2.39 -35.63
C LEU A 124 8.52 -2.04 -34.72
N GLU A 125 7.52 -2.91 -34.66
CA GLU A 125 6.32 -2.67 -33.87
C GLU A 125 6.26 -3.54 -32.62
N VAL A 126 5.75 -2.99 -31.52
CA VAL A 126 5.40 -3.78 -30.34
C VAL A 126 4.11 -4.54 -30.63
N SER A 127 4.18 -5.85 -30.68
CA SER A 127 3.05 -6.69 -31.09
C SER A 127 2.24 -7.22 -29.90
N GLY A 128 2.81 -7.20 -28.70
CA GLY A 128 2.09 -7.56 -27.48
C GLY A 128 2.98 -7.60 -26.24
N CYS A 129 2.43 -8.17 -25.18
CA CYS A 129 3.06 -8.26 -23.87
C CYS A 129 3.69 -9.64 -23.65
N VAL A 130 4.53 -9.76 -22.63
CA VAL A 130 5.16 -11.03 -22.24
C VAL A 130 4.85 -11.31 -20.78
N ASP A 131 4.39 -12.54 -20.50
CA ASP A 131 4.10 -12.97 -19.13
C ASP A 131 5.36 -13.34 -18.35
N LYS A 132 5.19 -13.73 -17.07
CA LYS A 132 6.32 -14.12 -16.20
C LYS A 132 7.11 -15.34 -16.69
N ASN A 133 6.52 -16.16 -17.56
CA ASN A 133 7.11 -17.39 -18.10
C ASN A 133 7.74 -17.16 -19.48
N GLY A 134 7.68 -15.95 -20.02
CA GLY A 134 8.17 -15.63 -21.37
C GLY A 134 7.16 -15.88 -22.48
N ASN A 135 5.90 -16.23 -22.18
CA ASN A 135 4.89 -16.46 -23.19
C ASN A 135 4.41 -15.15 -23.79
N ARG A 136 4.12 -15.17 -25.11
CA ARG A 136 3.58 -14.02 -25.83
C ARG A 136 2.10 -13.86 -25.55
N VAL A 137 1.71 -12.66 -25.16
CA VAL A 137 0.33 -12.29 -24.85
C VAL A 137 -0.14 -11.27 -25.88
N SER A 138 -1.22 -11.61 -26.58
CA SER A 138 -1.84 -10.73 -27.57
C SER A 138 -2.43 -9.47 -26.92
N VAL A 139 -2.46 -8.38 -27.67
CA VAL A 139 -3.19 -7.15 -27.26
C VAL A 139 -4.66 -7.50 -27.01
N GLY A 140 -5.21 -7.02 -25.90
CA GLY A 140 -6.56 -7.32 -25.42
C GLY A 140 -6.63 -8.46 -24.39
N SER A 141 -5.65 -9.37 -24.40
CA SER A 141 -5.62 -10.50 -23.47
C SER A 141 -5.10 -10.12 -22.08
N THR A 142 -5.49 -10.89 -21.07
CA THR A 142 -4.99 -10.76 -19.70
C THR A 142 -3.92 -11.82 -19.40
N PHE A 143 -3.02 -11.50 -18.47
CA PHE A 143 -1.93 -12.39 -18.05
C PHE A 143 -1.51 -12.10 -16.62
N THR A 144 -0.96 -13.10 -15.93
CA THR A 144 -0.56 -12.96 -14.52
C THR A 144 0.92 -12.60 -14.41
N LYS A 145 1.22 -11.63 -13.53
CA LYS A 145 2.58 -11.26 -13.14
C LYS A 145 2.64 -11.12 -11.63
N GLY A 146 3.16 -12.15 -10.95
CA GLY A 146 3.11 -12.25 -9.49
C GLY A 146 1.66 -12.41 -8.97
N PRO A 147 1.26 -11.68 -7.91
CA PRO A 147 -0.10 -11.73 -7.35
C PRO A 147 -1.09 -10.82 -8.09
N PHE A 148 -0.80 -10.44 -9.33
CA PHE A 148 -1.58 -9.46 -10.08
C PHE A 148 -1.91 -9.98 -11.48
N LEU A 149 -3.09 -9.60 -11.95
CA LEU A 149 -3.56 -9.81 -13.30
C LEU A 149 -3.42 -8.49 -14.07
N PHE A 150 -2.74 -8.54 -15.20
CA PHE A 150 -2.56 -7.41 -16.11
C PHE A 150 -3.33 -7.65 -17.40
N ARG A 151 -3.71 -6.58 -18.09
CA ARG A 151 -4.23 -6.60 -19.45
C ARG A 151 -3.22 -5.97 -20.39
N CYS A 152 -2.98 -6.60 -21.53
CA CYS A 152 -2.17 -6.00 -22.58
C CYS A 152 -3.02 -5.00 -23.38
N VAL A 153 -2.69 -3.71 -23.33
CA VAL A 153 -3.50 -2.64 -23.93
C VAL A 153 -2.66 -1.89 -24.96
N LYS A 154 -3.27 -1.57 -26.10
CA LYS A 154 -2.67 -0.72 -27.15
C LYS A 154 -3.38 0.63 -27.17
N SER A 155 -2.62 1.71 -27.06
CA SER A 155 -3.08 3.09 -27.19
C SER A 155 -2.24 3.78 -28.26
N GLY A 156 -2.80 3.91 -29.46
CA GLY A 156 -2.04 4.32 -30.65
C GLY A 156 -0.93 3.32 -30.97
N ASN A 157 0.32 3.80 -31.06
CA ASN A 157 1.51 2.97 -31.32
C ASN A 157 2.15 2.41 -30.04
N LEU A 158 1.64 2.76 -28.87
CA LEU A 158 2.17 2.32 -27.59
C LEU A 158 1.40 1.10 -27.09
N VAL A 159 2.13 0.01 -26.81
CA VAL A 159 1.60 -1.15 -26.09
C VAL A 159 2.09 -1.10 -24.65
N THR A 160 1.17 -1.23 -23.70
CA THR A 160 1.48 -1.25 -22.26
C THR A 160 0.73 -2.36 -21.54
N SER A 161 1.28 -2.81 -20.41
CA SER A 161 0.57 -3.66 -19.45
C SER A 161 -0.16 -2.80 -18.42
N GLU A 162 -1.48 -2.95 -18.32
CA GLU A 162 -2.30 -2.24 -17.34
C GLU A 162 -2.80 -3.19 -16.25
N GLY A 163 -2.65 -2.81 -14.98
CA GLY A 163 -3.13 -3.57 -13.84
C GLY A 163 -4.66 -3.71 -13.90
N TYR A 164 -5.14 -4.96 -13.87
CA TYR A 164 -6.54 -5.30 -14.09
C TYR A 164 -7.23 -5.81 -12.81
N ALA A 165 -6.57 -6.72 -12.08
CA ALA A 165 -7.10 -7.29 -10.84
C ALA A 165 -5.97 -7.82 -9.94
N CYS A 166 -6.25 -7.98 -8.65
CA CYS A 166 -5.39 -8.74 -7.75
C CYS A 166 -5.76 -10.22 -7.84
N VAL A 167 -4.82 -11.11 -7.52
CA VAL A 167 -5.06 -12.56 -7.50
C VAL A 167 -4.73 -13.08 -6.11
N SER A 168 -5.73 -13.66 -5.43
CA SER A 168 -5.54 -14.39 -4.18
C SER A 168 -6.18 -15.76 -4.29
N ASP A 169 -5.43 -16.81 -3.97
CA ASP A 169 -5.94 -18.19 -3.91
C ASP A 169 -6.64 -18.63 -5.21
N GLY A 170 -6.11 -18.17 -6.35
CA GLY A 170 -6.66 -18.41 -7.68
C GLY A 170 -7.84 -17.51 -8.07
N GLN A 171 -8.43 -16.78 -7.13
CA GLN A 171 -9.54 -15.87 -7.36
C GLN A 171 -9.07 -14.50 -7.86
N GLN A 172 -9.76 -13.96 -8.86
CA GLN A 172 -9.56 -12.60 -9.36
C GLN A 172 -10.36 -11.62 -8.50
N ILE A 173 -9.66 -10.66 -7.90
CA ILE A 173 -10.26 -9.59 -7.09
C ILE A 173 -10.19 -8.28 -7.89
N PRO A 174 -11.32 -7.72 -8.33
CA PRO A 174 -11.32 -6.48 -9.10
C PRO A 174 -10.72 -5.33 -8.29
N ILE A 175 -10.24 -4.29 -8.97
CA ILE A 175 -9.78 -3.05 -8.31
C ILE A 175 -10.92 -2.50 -7.45
N GLY A 176 -10.62 -2.18 -6.19
CA GLY A 176 -11.59 -1.77 -5.16
C GLY A 176 -12.10 -2.93 -4.30
N GLY A 177 -12.06 -4.17 -4.82
CA GLY A 177 -12.48 -5.37 -4.11
C GLY A 177 -11.58 -5.70 -2.91
N THR A 178 -12.13 -6.43 -1.95
CA THR A 178 -11.42 -6.88 -0.74
C THR A 178 -11.31 -8.39 -0.68
N PHE A 179 -10.31 -8.89 0.04
CA PHE A 179 -10.11 -10.31 0.28
C PHE A 179 -9.40 -10.54 1.61
N VAL A 180 -9.58 -11.72 2.20
CA VAL A 180 -8.98 -12.12 3.47
C VAL A 180 -7.88 -13.12 3.20
N ARG A 181 -6.71 -12.93 3.83
CA ARG A 181 -5.61 -13.90 3.85
C ARG A 181 -5.07 -14.01 5.27
N GLY A 182 -5.32 -15.15 5.91
CA GLY A 182 -5.01 -15.37 7.32
C GLY A 182 -5.88 -14.50 8.24
N GLN A 183 -5.26 -13.80 9.18
CA GLN A 183 -5.94 -12.89 10.13
C GLN A 183 -6.07 -11.46 9.60
N PHE A 184 -5.85 -11.25 8.29
CA PHE A 184 -5.72 -9.92 7.70
C PHE A 184 -6.62 -9.81 6.49
N TRP A 185 -7.15 -8.60 6.27
CA TRP A 185 -7.88 -8.30 5.05
C TRP A 185 -7.18 -7.19 4.26
N TYR A 186 -7.27 -7.35 2.95
CA TYR A 186 -6.58 -6.55 1.96
C TYR A 186 -7.60 -5.94 1.02
N GLN A 187 -7.23 -4.81 0.41
CA GLN A 187 -7.97 -4.21 -0.68
C GLN A 187 -7.08 -4.17 -1.92
N CYS A 188 -7.66 -4.51 -3.07
CA CYS A 188 -6.99 -4.33 -4.34
C CYS A 188 -7.08 -2.86 -4.76
N SER A 189 -5.95 -2.18 -4.93
CA SER A 189 -5.91 -0.73 -5.18
C SER A 189 -5.01 -0.39 -6.37
N ARG A 190 -5.35 0.69 -7.08
CA ARG A 190 -4.57 1.18 -8.22
C ARG A 190 -3.39 2.03 -7.73
N ILE A 191 -2.20 1.81 -8.28
CA ILE A 191 -1.04 2.71 -8.07
C ILE A 191 -0.76 3.46 -9.36
N GLY A 192 -0.86 4.79 -9.32
CA GLY A 192 -0.68 5.61 -10.51
C GLY A 192 -1.70 5.27 -11.60
N GLU A 193 -1.33 5.45 -12.87
CA GLU A 193 -2.27 5.25 -13.97
C GLU A 193 -2.47 3.77 -14.32
N LYS A 194 -1.40 2.97 -14.29
CA LYS A 194 -1.39 1.59 -14.83
C LYS A 194 -0.98 0.53 -13.80
N GLY A 195 -0.52 0.92 -12.63
CA GLY A 195 -0.06 0.00 -11.58
C GLY A 195 -1.22 -0.52 -10.72
N ILE A 196 -0.98 -1.64 -10.06
CA ILE A 196 -1.92 -2.27 -9.14
C ILE A 196 -1.15 -2.81 -7.93
N GLN A 197 -1.73 -2.71 -6.74
CA GLN A 197 -1.19 -3.26 -5.49
C GLN A 197 -2.26 -3.86 -4.62
N THR A 198 -1.82 -4.72 -3.70
CA THR A 198 -2.61 -5.17 -2.56
C THR A 198 -2.28 -4.30 -1.36
N GLU A 199 -3.27 -3.60 -0.82
CA GLU A 199 -3.11 -2.78 0.38
C GLU A 199 -3.65 -3.51 1.61
N LEU A 200 -2.83 -3.65 2.65
CA LEU A 200 -3.28 -4.14 3.94
C LEU A 200 -4.18 -3.08 4.61
N ARG A 201 -5.44 -3.43 4.88
CA ARG A 201 -6.43 -2.49 5.42
C ARG A 201 -6.80 -2.76 6.88
N GLY A 202 -6.64 -3.99 7.37
CA GLY A 202 -6.84 -4.29 8.79
C GLY A 202 -6.91 -5.78 9.12
N CYS A 203 -7.67 -6.11 10.16
CA CYS A 203 -7.75 -7.45 10.76
C CYS A 203 -9.00 -8.19 10.29
N ALA A 204 -8.87 -9.49 10.02
CA ALA A 204 -10.00 -10.37 9.81
C ALA A 204 -10.20 -11.23 11.08
N VAL A 205 -11.31 -11.02 11.79
CA VAL A 205 -11.61 -11.73 13.05
C VAL A 205 -13.02 -12.28 12.99
N ASP A 206 -13.15 -13.60 13.13
CA ASP A 206 -14.44 -14.30 13.21
C ASP A 206 -15.38 -13.92 12.05
N GLY A 207 -14.83 -13.85 10.83
CA GLY A 207 -15.55 -13.48 9.59
C GLY A 207 -15.72 -11.97 9.35
N ARG A 208 -15.40 -11.12 10.33
CA ARG A 208 -15.53 -9.66 10.22
C ARG A 208 -14.23 -9.01 9.76
N GLN A 209 -14.32 -8.02 8.87
CA GLN A 209 -13.22 -7.14 8.47
C GLN A 209 -13.20 -5.93 9.39
N LEU A 210 -12.12 -5.75 10.14
CA LEU A 210 -11.91 -4.65 11.07
C LEU A 210 -10.88 -3.69 10.51
N HIS A 211 -11.16 -2.40 10.50
CA HIS A 211 -10.20 -1.36 10.12
C HIS A 211 -9.12 -1.14 11.20
N ASP A 212 -8.03 -0.48 10.82
CA ASP A 212 -7.00 -0.04 11.77
C ASP A 212 -7.62 0.82 12.90
N GLY A 213 -7.35 0.44 14.15
CA GLY A 213 -7.89 1.09 15.34
C GLY A 213 -9.22 0.53 15.86
N GLU A 214 -9.93 -0.29 15.09
CA GLU A 214 -11.20 -0.89 15.54
C GLU A 214 -10.99 -1.94 16.63
N LYS A 215 -11.97 -2.05 17.52
CA LYS A 215 -11.92 -2.94 18.68
C LYS A 215 -12.85 -4.14 18.49
N TYR A 216 -12.49 -5.24 19.13
CA TYR A 216 -13.35 -6.43 19.23
C TYR A 216 -13.13 -7.15 20.57
N SER A 217 -14.17 -7.83 21.03
CA SER A 217 -14.15 -8.63 22.27
C SER A 217 -13.89 -10.10 21.93
N LYS A 218 -12.95 -10.74 22.63
CA LYS A 218 -12.71 -12.19 22.53
C LYS A 218 -12.23 -12.73 23.87
N ASN A 219 -12.82 -13.83 24.34
CA ASN A 219 -12.44 -14.52 25.57
C ASN A 219 -12.35 -13.60 26.81
N GLY A 220 -13.28 -12.64 26.95
CA GLY A 220 -13.30 -11.69 28.09
C GLY A 220 -12.26 -10.57 28.01
N PHE A 221 -11.56 -10.42 26.88
CA PHE A 221 -10.60 -9.36 26.63
C PHE A 221 -11.02 -8.48 25.47
N LEU A 222 -10.63 -7.20 25.55
CA LEU A 222 -10.82 -6.23 24.50
C LEU A 222 -9.54 -6.11 23.69
N PHE A 223 -9.61 -6.44 22.42
CA PHE A 223 -8.52 -6.32 21.46
C PHE A 223 -8.74 -5.11 20.57
N GLN A 224 -7.64 -4.50 20.13
CA GLN A 224 -7.62 -3.47 19.11
C GLN A 224 -6.83 -3.97 17.90
N CYS A 225 -7.42 -3.84 16.73
CA CYS A 225 -6.74 -4.05 15.46
C CYS A 225 -5.72 -2.94 15.25
N LYS A 226 -4.44 -3.28 15.04
CA LYS A 226 -3.40 -2.30 14.77
C LYS A 226 -2.57 -2.68 13.55
N VAL A 227 -2.61 -1.86 12.51
CA VAL A 227 -1.80 -2.01 11.32
C VAL A 227 -0.46 -1.31 11.52
N VAL A 228 0.58 -2.08 11.83
CA VAL A 228 1.95 -1.58 11.97
C VAL A 228 2.59 -1.51 10.60
N ARG A 229 2.57 -0.31 10.03
CA ARG A 229 3.38 0.02 8.85
C ARG A 229 4.80 0.26 9.33
N ARG A 230 5.71 -0.65 9.02
CA ARG A 230 7.13 -0.35 9.21
C ARG A 230 7.48 0.74 8.21
N ASN A 231 7.97 1.88 8.71
CA ASN A 231 8.61 2.90 7.89
C ASN A 231 9.96 2.33 7.40
N CYS A 232 9.92 1.31 6.57
CA CYS A 232 11.06 0.95 5.79
C CYS A 232 10.88 1.56 4.42
N GLU A 233 11.83 2.41 4.06
CA GLU A 233 11.81 3.23 2.86
C GLU A 233 11.82 2.39 1.56
N ASN A 234 12.02 1.07 1.67
CA ASN A 234 12.08 0.09 0.57
C ASN A 234 11.42 -1.26 0.88
N CYS A 235 10.48 -1.36 1.84
CA CYS A 235 9.65 -2.58 1.93
C CYS A 235 8.17 -2.28 1.75
N ASP A 236 7.77 -2.24 0.49
CA ASP A 236 6.39 -2.13 0.01
C ASP A 236 5.46 -3.29 0.45
N SER A 237 5.91 -4.19 1.34
CA SER A 237 5.20 -5.44 1.66
C SER A 237 5.34 -5.94 3.10
N LEU A 238 5.96 -5.18 4.01
CA LEU A 238 6.12 -5.61 5.42
C LEU A 238 5.23 -4.83 6.39
N ALA A 239 4.04 -4.44 5.95
CA ALA A 239 3.02 -4.04 6.91
C ALA A 239 2.59 -5.29 7.69
N SER A 240 2.69 -5.23 9.01
CA SER A 240 2.28 -6.31 9.91
C SER A 240 1.08 -5.85 10.72
N VAL A 241 0.12 -6.74 10.97
CA VAL A 241 -0.98 -6.45 11.88
C VAL A 241 -0.66 -7.02 13.25
N GLN A 242 -1.06 -6.29 14.29
CA GLN A 242 -0.99 -6.73 15.67
C GLN A 242 -2.38 -6.67 16.30
N HIS A 243 -2.77 -7.74 16.97
CA HIS A 243 -3.94 -7.79 17.83
C HIS A 243 -3.50 -7.38 19.23
N THR A 244 -3.69 -6.10 19.60
CA THR A 244 -3.22 -5.59 20.88
C THR A 244 -4.33 -5.67 21.91
N ILE A 245 -4.10 -6.31 23.06
CA ILE A 245 -5.07 -6.28 24.16
C ILE A 245 -5.05 -4.86 24.76
N VAL A 246 -6.19 -4.19 24.76
CA VAL A 246 -6.38 -2.80 25.23
C VAL A 246 -7.29 -2.69 26.45
N GLY A 247 -7.91 -3.80 26.88
CA GLY A 247 -8.78 -3.82 28.05
C GLY A 247 -9.38 -5.20 28.31
N CYS A 248 -10.37 -5.23 29.19
CA CYS A 248 -11.15 -6.40 29.56
C CYS A 248 -12.61 -6.18 29.14
N THR A 249 -13.37 -7.26 28.97
CA THR A 249 -14.80 -7.18 28.66
C THR A 249 -15.62 -8.02 29.64
N SER A 250 -16.79 -7.54 30.05
CA SER A 250 -17.79 -8.32 30.79
C SER A 250 -19.10 -8.35 30.02
N THR A 251 -20.03 -9.18 30.47
CA THR A 251 -21.42 -9.13 30.04
C THR A 251 -22.24 -8.54 31.20
N ASP A 252 -23.14 -7.60 30.91
CA ASP A 252 -24.10 -7.09 31.89
C ASP A 252 -25.27 -8.08 32.10
N ALA A 253 -26.21 -7.74 32.98
CA ALA A 253 -27.39 -8.57 33.24
C ALA A 253 -28.32 -8.72 32.01
N ALA A 254 -28.22 -7.83 31.02
CA ALA A 254 -29.03 -7.85 29.80
C ALA A 254 -28.34 -8.59 28.64
N GLY A 255 -27.11 -9.09 28.82
CA GLY A 255 -26.35 -9.76 27.77
C GLY A 255 -25.48 -8.83 26.93
N ASN A 256 -25.43 -7.52 27.24
CA ASN A 256 -24.61 -6.57 26.49
C ASN A 256 -23.14 -6.67 26.92
N SER A 257 -22.23 -6.57 25.96
CA SER A 257 -20.80 -6.54 26.25
C SER A 257 -20.38 -5.15 26.75
N MET A 258 -19.80 -5.11 27.95
CA MET A 258 -19.25 -3.91 28.59
C MET A 258 -17.73 -3.92 28.48
N GLU A 259 -17.15 -2.82 28.00
CA GLU A 259 -15.70 -2.66 27.85
C GLU A 259 -15.08 -1.90 29.04
N TYR A 260 -13.99 -2.43 29.58
CA TYR A 260 -13.25 -1.87 30.69
C TYR A 260 -11.79 -1.62 30.29
N PRO A 261 -11.31 -0.35 30.30
CA PRO A 261 -9.90 -0.08 30.04
C PRO A 261 -9.00 -0.66 31.14
N ILE A 262 -7.71 -0.78 30.85
CA ILE A 262 -6.72 -1.23 31.85
C ILE A 262 -6.75 -0.29 33.07
N GLY A 263 -6.81 -0.86 34.27
CA GLY A 263 -6.95 -0.16 35.55
C GLY A 263 -8.40 0.08 35.98
N ALA A 264 -9.39 -0.15 35.11
CA ALA A 264 -10.79 -0.05 35.51
C ALA A 264 -11.19 -1.18 36.46
N ARG A 265 -12.13 -0.85 37.35
CA ARG A 265 -12.76 -1.76 38.30
C ARG A 265 -14.26 -1.82 38.05
N TRP A 266 -14.82 -3.02 38.13
CA TRP A 266 -16.26 -3.24 38.00
C TRP A 266 -16.72 -4.38 38.89
N VAL A 267 -18.03 -4.56 38.97
CA VAL A 267 -18.66 -5.60 39.78
C VAL A 267 -19.25 -6.64 38.85
N GLU A 268 -18.86 -7.90 39.00
CA GLU A 268 -19.50 -9.05 38.34
C GLU A 268 -20.33 -9.84 39.37
N GLN A 269 -21.46 -10.38 38.91
CA GLN A 269 -22.32 -11.23 39.72
C GLN A 269 -21.67 -12.60 39.92
N GLY A 270 -21.62 -13.08 41.17
CA GLY A 270 -21.15 -14.43 41.48
C GLY A 270 -22.21 -15.49 41.20
N THR A 271 -21.90 -16.74 41.53
CA THR A 271 -22.82 -17.88 41.37
C THR A 271 -24.10 -17.76 42.20
N GLN A 272 -24.08 -16.97 43.29
CA GLN A 272 -25.25 -16.70 44.11
C GLN A 272 -25.58 -15.20 44.07
N PRO A 273 -26.87 -14.79 44.10
CA PRO A 273 -27.30 -13.39 43.97
C PRO A 273 -26.65 -12.42 44.97
N GLN A 274 -26.41 -12.89 46.20
CA GLN A 274 -25.82 -12.09 47.28
C GLN A 274 -24.29 -11.99 47.21
N PHE A 275 -23.64 -12.78 46.35
CA PHE A 275 -22.19 -12.74 46.15
C PHE A 275 -21.86 -12.02 44.85
N LYS A 276 -21.03 -11.00 44.96
CA LYS A 276 -20.53 -10.19 43.85
C LYS A 276 -19.01 -10.13 43.95
N PHE A 277 -18.33 -9.95 42.83
CA PHE A 277 -16.87 -9.82 42.79
C PHE A 277 -16.50 -8.45 42.24
N VAL A 278 -15.64 -7.73 42.93
CA VAL A 278 -14.97 -6.55 42.38
C VAL A 278 -13.78 -7.05 41.57
N ILE A 279 -13.83 -6.85 40.27
CA ILE A 279 -12.81 -7.26 39.31
C ILE A 279 -12.04 -6.02 38.85
N GLU A 280 -10.73 -6.17 38.67
CA GLU A 280 -9.84 -5.15 38.11
C GLU A 280 -9.17 -5.69 36.84
N CYS A 281 -9.13 -4.88 35.79
CA CYS A 281 -8.40 -5.20 34.56
C CYS A 281 -6.94 -4.79 34.73
N LEU A 282 -6.04 -5.74 35.00
CA LEU A 282 -4.67 -5.44 35.36
C LEU A 282 -3.69 -5.85 34.26
N ARG A 283 -2.68 -5.01 34.02
CA ARG A 283 -1.52 -5.35 33.20
C ARG A 283 -0.41 -5.89 34.09
N LYS A 284 0.01 -7.13 33.85
CA LYS A 284 1.14 -7.78 34.52
C LYS A 284 2.20 -8.11 33.49
N GLY A 285 3.20 -7.23 33.34
CA GLY A 285 4.17 -7.32 32.26
C GLY A 285 3.49 -7.07 30.89
N ASN A 286 3.59 -8.04 29.99
CA ASN A 286 2.97 -8.00 28.66
C ASN A 286 1.57 -8.63 28.63
N GLU A 287 1.12 -9.19 29.75
CA GLU A 287 -0.19 -9.84 29.84
C GLU A 287 -1.20 -8.90 30.47
N ILE A 288 -2.45 -9.03 30.04
CA ILE A 288 -3.61 -8.38 30.66
C ILE A 288 -4.46 -9.49 31.24
N GLN A 289 -4.87 -9.33 32.50
CA GLN A 289 -5.65 -10.32 33.23
C GLN A 289 -6.80 -9.64 33.96
N LYS A 290 -7.92 -10.36 34.07
CA LYS A 290 -8.98 -10.03 35.02
C LYS A 290 -8.58 -10.57 36.39
N GLN A 291 -8.53 -9.73 37.41
CA GLN A 291 -8.24 -10.16 38.77
C GLN A 291 -9.39 -9.78 39.71
N VAL A 292 -9.89 -10.76 40.46
CA VAL A 292 -10.76 -10.47 41.61
C VAL A 292 -9.92 -9.77 42.68
N VAL A 293 -10.25 -8.52 42.95
CA VAL A 293 -9.54 -7.70 43.96
C VAL A 293 -10.31 -7.59 45.25
N GLN A 294 -11.63 -7.77 45.25
CA GLN A 294 -12.46 -7.85 46.44
C GLN A 294 -13.68 -8.76 46.20
N CYS A 295 -14.14 -9.45 47.24
CA CYS A 295 -15.46 -10.05 47.31
C CYS A 295 -16.44 -9.03 47.90
N SER A 296 -17.60 -8.87 47.28
CA SER A 296 -18.70 -8.03 47.75
C SER A 296 -19.85 -8.93 48.18
N PHE A 297 -20.31 -8.75 49.41
CA PHE A 297 -21.45 -9.48 49.96
C PHE A 297 -22.54 -8.50 50.37
N GLU A 298 -23.78 -8.81 50.03
CA GLU A 298 -24.95 -8.02 50.36
C GLU A 298 -25.83 -8.78 51.37
N SER A 299 -26.12 -8.17 52.51
CA SER A 299 -26.92 -8.75 53.59
C SER A 299 -27.93 -7.76 54.14
N SER A 300 -28.81 -8.23 55.02
CA SER A 300 -29.69 -7.36 55.81
C SER A 300 -28.93 -6.34 56.67
N HIS A 301 -27.66 -6.60 57.00
CA HIS A 301 -26.78 -5.69 57.74
C HIS A 301 -26.00 -4.72 56.83
N GLY A 302 -26.29 -4.71 55.53
CA GLY A 302 -25.62 -3.88 54.54
C GLY A 302 -24.62 -4.63 53.66
N LYS A 303 -23.85 -3.85 52.89
CA LYS A 303 -22.85 -4.33 51.93
C LYS A 303 -21.48 -4.41 52.60
N ALA A 304 -20.81 -5.56 52.49
CA ALA A 304 -19.44 -5.76 52.96
C ALA A 304 -18.50 -6.02 51.77
N LEU A 305 -17.31 -5.41 51.82
CA LEU A 305 -16.21 -5.69 50.90
C LEU A 305 -15.10 -6.42 51.66
N LEU A 306 -14.57 -7.50 51.08
CA LEU A 306 -13.53 -8.33 51.66
C LEU A 306 -12.41 -8.53 50.64
N ASP A 307 -11.18 -8.22 51.02
CA ASP A 307 -10.03 -8.53 50.16
C ASP A 307 -9.80 -10.06 50.09
N PRO A 308 -9.27 -10.60 48.98
CA PRO A 308 -8.91 -12.01 48.88
C PRO A 308 -7.94 -12.44 50.00
N GLY A 309 -8.31 -13.50 50.71
CA GLY A 309 -7.61 -13.99 51.90
C GLY A 309 -8.13 -13.43 53.23
N CYS A 310 -9.25 -12.71 53.22
CA CYS A 310 -9.89 -12.15 54.42
C CYS A 310 -11.20 -12.87 54.74
N ALA A 311 -11.56 -12.85 56.03
CA ALA A 311 -12.88 -13.28 56.51
C ALA A 311 -13.46 -12.24 57.47
N ARG A 312 -14.80 -12.17 57.54
CA ARG A 312 -15.55 -11.29 58.43
C ARG A 312 -16.79 -11.98 58.98
N LYS A 313 -17.06 -11.76 60.27
CA LYS A 313 -18.28 -12.21 60.92
C LYS A 313 -19.46 -11.30 60.56
N VAL A 314 -20.56 -11.87 60.11
CA VAL A 314 -21.82 -11.20 59.79
C VAL A 314 -22.95 -11.99 60.47
N GLY A 315 -23.40 -11.49 61.62
CA GLY A 315 -24.35 -12.21 62.47
C GLY A 315 -23.77 -13.54 62.99
N PRO A 316 -24.50 -14.67 62.85
CA PRO A 316 -24.03 -16.00 63.26
C PRO A 316 -23.12 -16.68 62.23
N SER A 317 -22.86 -16.03 61.08
CA SER A 317 -22.09 -16.62 60.00
C SER A 317 -20.76 -15.91 59.82
N LEU A 318 -19.73 -16.66 59.45
CA LEU A 318 -18.44 -16.17 59.01
C LEU A 318 -18.40 -16.22 57.49
N ILE A 319 -18.06 -15.10 56.86
CA ILE A 319 -17.95 -15.00 55.40
C ILE A 319 -16.49 -14.81 55.05
N ALA A 320 -15.96 -15.67 54.18
CA ALA A 320 -14.58 -15.65 53.74
C ALA A 320 -14.49 -15.41 52.23
N CYS A 321 -13.59 -14.51 51.83
CA CYS A 321 -13.15 -14.33 50.45
C CYS A 321 -11.90 -15.20 50.24
N ASN A 322 -12.10 -16.49 49.95
CA ASN A 322 -11.03 -17.46 49.89
C ASN A 322 -10.30 -17.39 48.53
N ARG A 323 -8.97 -17.30 48.53
CA ARG A 323 -8.15 -17.45 47.33
C ARG A 323 -7.50 -18.83 47.36
N ARG A 324 -7.91 -19.69 46.45
CA ARG A 324 -7.33 -21.02 46.27
C ARG A 324 -5.90 -20.95 45.71
N PHE A 325 -5.17 -22.06 45.80
CA PHE A 325 -3.80 -22.18 45.30
C PHE A 325 -3.68 -22.01 43.77
N ASP A 326 -4.76 -22.30 43.03
CA ASP A 326 -4.88 -22.06 41.59
C ASP A 326 -5.18 -20.58 41.24
N GLY A 327 -5.34 -19.72 42.25
CA GLY A 327 -5.64 -18.30 42.10
C GLY A 327 -7.13 -17.97 41.99
N VAL A 328 -8.01 -18.97 41.91
CA VAL A 328 -9.46 -18.78 41.91
C VAL A 328 -9.90 -18.18 43.24
N VAL A 329 -10.74 -17.14 43.17
CA VAL A 329 -11.32 -16.50 44.35
C VAL A 329 -12.78 -16.91 44.47
N GLU A 330 -13.15 -17.42 45.63
CA GLU A 330 -14.51 -17.88 45.94
C GLU A 330 -15.00 -17.27 47.25
N VAL A 331 -16.31 -17.09 47.38
CA VAL A 331 -16.93 -16.67 48.64
C VAL A 331 -17.44 -17.92 49.35
N GLN A 332 -17.00 -18.11 50.59
CA GLN A 332 -17.49 -19.19 51.44
C GLN A 332 -18.27 -18.63 52.63
N LEU A 333 -19.42 -19.25 52.90
CA LEU A 333 -20.24 -18.99 54.08
C LEU A 333 -20.03 -20.15 55.05
N LEU A 334 -19.56 -19.84 56.25
CA LEU A 334 -19.29 -20.78 57.31
C LEU A 334 -20.22 -20.47 58.48
N THR A 335 -21.00 -21.45 58.92
CA THR A 335 -21.79 -21.31 60.14
C THR A 335 -20.86 -21.43 61.35
N SER A 336 -20.95 -20.51 62.30
CA SER A 336 -20.05 -20.48 63.45
C SER A 336 -20.80 -20.13 64.72
N THR A 337 -20.75 -21.04 65.70
CA THR A 337 -21.45 -20.90 66.98
C THR A 337 -20.64 -20.10 67.99
N ASP A 338 -19.31 -20.12 67.90
CA ASP A 338 -18.43 -19.50 68.87
C ASP A 338 -17.11 -18.96 68.24
N ALA A 339 -16.35 -18.20 69.03
CA ALA A 339 -15.09 -17.61 68.55
C ALA A 339 -14.00 -18.68 68.26
N ALA A 340 -14.09 -19.86 68.87
CA ALA A 340 -13.15 -20.95 68.66
C ALA A 340 -13.45 -21.70 67.34
N SER A 341 -14.73 -21.83 66.96
CA SER A 341 -15.15 -22.30 65.64
C SER A 341 -14.74 -21.30 64.56
N ASP A 342 -14.86 -19.98 64.80
CA ASP A 342 -14.36 -18.95 63.87
C ASP A 342 -12.86 -19.14 63.59
N SER A 343 -12.03 -19.24 64.63
CA SER A 343 -10.58 -19.41 64.47
C SER A 343 -10.21 -20.73 63.78
N ARG A 344 -10.92 -21.84 64.07
CA ARG A 344 -10.71 -23.13 63.40
C ARG A 344 -11.10 -23.07 61.94
N ALA A 345 -12.23 -22.45 61.61
CA ALA A 345 -12.70 -22.34 60.25
C ALA A 345 -11.76 -21.47 59.40
N VAL A 346 -11.31 -20.31 59.91
CA VAL A 346 -10.29 -19.49 59.24
C VAL A 346 -8.99 -20.26 59.01
N SER A 347 -8.57 -21.08 59.99
CA SER A 347 -7.38 -21.93 59.86
C SER A 347 -7.54 -23.00 58.79
N ASN A 348 -8.71 -23.64 58.71
CA ASN A 348 -9.01 -24.69 57.73
C ASN A 348 -9.03 -24.14 56.29
N LEU A 349 -9.33 -22.85 56.11
CA LEU A 349 -9.24 -22.17 54.82
C LEU A 349 -7.82 -21.81 54.40
N GLY A 350 -6.80 -22.12 55.22
CA GLY A 350 -5.43 -21.73 54.95
C GLY A 350 -5.20 -20.21 55.00
N LEU A 351 -6.11 -19.45 55.61
CA LEU A 351 -5.96 -18.02 55.77
C LEU A 351 -4.93 -17.77 56.87
N SER A 352 -3.79 -17.16 56.50
CA SER A 352 -2.66 -16.96 57.41
C SER A 352 -3.11 -16.31 58.71
N SER A 353 -2.59 -16.78 59.85
CA SER A 353 -2.96 -16.31 61.17
C SER A 353 -2.76 -14.80 61.40
N GLN A 354 -1.92 -14.16 60.59
CA GLN A 354 -1.69 -12.71 60.66
C GLN A 354 -2.77 -11.87 59.95
N LYS A 355 -3.63 -12.47 59.12
CA LYS A 355 -4.76 -11.80 58.45
C LYS A 355 -6.12 -12.06 59.12
N LYS A 356 -6.12 -12.62 60.33
CA LYS A 356 -7.24 -13.36 60.94
C LYS A 356 -8.58 -12.62 61.12
N LEU A 357 -8.62 -11.31 61.00
CA LEU A 357 -9.85 -10.54 60.85
C LEU A 357 -9.45 -9.23 60.15
N CYS A 358 -9.66 -9.13 58.84
CA CYS A 358 -9.27 -7.93 58.12
C CYS A 358 -10.13 -6.76 58.59
N GLN A 359 -9.48 -5.75 59.17
CA GLN A 359 -10.13 -4.47 59.43
C GLN A 359 -10.51 -3.85 58.09
N CYS A 360 -11.72 -3.29 58.00
CA CYS A 360 -12.25 -2.69 56.78
C CYS A 360 -11.24 -1.70 56.20
N THR A 361 -10.65 -2.05 55.06
CA THR A 361 -9.90 -1.09 54.26
C THR A 361 -10.92 -0.26 53.49
N THR A 362 -11.15 0.97 53.93
CA THR A 362 -11.95 1.96 53.21
C THR A 362 -11.14 2.48 52.01
N ARG A 363 -11.03 1.65 50.96
CA ARG A 363 -10.57 2.13 49.66
C ARG A 363 -11.80 2.60 48.87
N PRO A 364 -11.87 3.88 48.46
CA PRO A 364 -12.97 4.36 47.65
C PRO A 364 -13.02 3.58 46.33
N LEU A 365 -14.20 3.04 46.00
CA LEU A 365 -14.50 2.44 44.71
C LEU A 365 -14.79 3.57 43.73
N PHE A 366 -13.81 3.89 42.88
CA PHE A 366 -14.06 4.69 41.69
C PHE A 366 -14.46 3.75 40.55
N VAL A 367 -15.75 3.73 40.22
CA VAL A 367 -16.26 3.03 39.03
C VAL A 367 -16.33 4.06 37.91
N CYS A 368 -15.43 3.92 36.93
CA CYS A 368 -15.50 4.73 35.71
C CYS A 368 -16.46 4.08 34.73
N ALA A 369 -17.67 4.63 34.60
CA ALA A 369 -18.52 4.37 33.44
C ALA A 369 -17.99 5.17 32.24
N GLN A 370 -18.20 4.63 31.03
CA GLN A 370 -17.73 5.24 29.79
C GLN A 370 -18.32 6.65 29.61
N SER A 371 -17.48 7.59 29.20
CA SER A 371 -17.74 9.04 29.04
C SER A 371 -17.81 9.86 30.36
N THR A 372 -16.65 10.37 30.78
CA THR A 372 -16.42 11.56 31.64
C THR A 372 -17.10 11.69 33.01
N GLN A 373 -17.98 10.80 33.45
CA GLN A 373 -18.60 10.87 34.77
C GLN A 373 -18.13 9.70 35.64
N CYS A 374 -17.21 10.02 36.56
CA CYS A 374 -16.92 9.15 37.70
C CYS A 374 -18.05 9.31 38.69
N VAL A 375 -18.87 8.28 38.89
CA VAL A 375 -19.88 8.29 39.95
C VAL A 375 -19.19 7.91 41.26
N HIS A 376 -19.14 8.87 42.19
CA HIS A 376 -18.73 8.61 43.56
C HIS A 376 -19.86 7.85 44.26
N TYR A 377 -19.61 6.63 44.72
CA TYR A 377 -20.56 5.96 45.61
C TYR A 377 -20.38 6.52 47.03
N PRO A 378 -21.38 7.20 47.61
CA PRO A 378 -21.28 7.65 48.99
C PRO A 378 -21.24 6.45 49.94
N GLU A 379 -20.33 6.53 50.91
CA GLU A 379 -20.19 5.58 52.00
C GLU A 379 -21.39 5.74 52.94
N VAL A 380 -22.19 4.68 53.13
CA VAL A 380 -23.29 4.68 54.11
C VAL A 380 -22.71 4.22 55.45
N ASP A 381 -22.37 5.19 56.29
CA ASP A 381 -21.81 4.95 57.62
C ASP A 381 -22.92 4.50 58.58
N SER A 382 -22.80 3.29 59.13
CA SER A 382 -23.69 2.79 60.19
C SER A 382 -22.90 2.29 61.40
N SER A 383 -23.06 3.04 62.49
CA SER A 383 -22.69 2.79 63.89
C SER A 383 -21.38 3.42 64.43
N PRO A 384 -21.42 4.04 65.63
CA PRO A 384 -20.30 4.80 66.16
C PRO A 384 -19.42 3.94 67.07
N LYS A 385 -18.18 3.67 66.67
CA LYS A 385 -17.08 3.39 67.62
C LYS A 385 -15.82 4.14 67.18
N ARG A 386 -15.36 5.01 68.08
CA ARG A 386 -14.22 5.93 67.97
C ARG A 386 -13.01 5.34 67.23
N CYS A 387 -12.79 5.74 65.99
CA CYS A 387 -11.46 5.77 65.38
C CYS A 387 -10.89 7.19 65.53
N ARG A 388 -9.94 7.37 66.46
CA ARG A 388 -9.09 8.57 66.48
C ARG A 388 -8.14 8.48 65.28
N ILE A 389 -8.46 9.17 64.19
CA ILE A 389 -7.50 9.48 63.14
C ILE A 389 -6.86 10.83 63.50
N MET A 390 -5.54 10.81 63.73
CA MET A 390 -4.75 12.03 63.80
C MET A 390 -4.66 12.64 62.40
N THR A 391 -5.38 13.75 62.21
CA THR A 391 -5.29 14.60 61.02
C THR A 391 -3.97 15.37 61.04
N LEU A 392 -2.98 14.94 60.24
CA LEU A 392 -1.82 15.75 59.89
C LEU A 392 -2.16 16.58 58.65
N LEU A 393 -2.68 17.79 58.88
CA LEU A 393 -2.79 18.85 57.88
C LEU A 393 -1.37 19.31 57.50
N ARG A 394 -0.91 18.99 56.29
CA ARG A 394 0.17 19.74 55.61
C ARG A 394 -0.38 20.42 54.37
N ARG A 395 -0.11 21.73 54.36
CA ARG A 395 -0.52 22.78 53.43
C ARG A 395 -0.11 22.48 51.99
N LEU A 396 -1.02 22.69 51.05
CA LEU A 396 -0.73 23.02 49.65
C LEU A 396 -0.66 24.55 49.49
N PRO A 397 0.14 25.06 48.56
CA PRO A 397 -0.25 26.21 47.78
C PRO A 397 -0.28 25.88 46.27
N SER A 398 -1.48 26.03 45.72
CA SER A 398 -1.83 26.75 44.49
C SER A 398 -0.92 26.74 43.25
N ALA A 399 -1.57 26.33 42.15
CA ALA A 399 -1.58 26.97 40.83
C ALA A 399 -0.32 26.90 39.93
N VAL A 400 -0.42 26.16 38.82
CA VAL A 400 0.20 26.54 37.54
C VAL A 400 -0.75 26.18 36.38
N THR A 401 -1.20 27.21 35.68
CA THR A 401 -1.79 27.21 34.34
C THR A 401 -0.68 27.02 33.30
N MET A 402 -0.87 26.12 32.30
CA MET A 402 -0.01 26.08 31.12
C MET A 402 -0.71 26.68 29.90
N LYS A 403 -0.07 27.72 29.36
CA LYS A 403 -0.39 28.42 28.10
C LYS A 403 0.64 28.01 27.05
N THR A 404 0.17 27.75 25.84
CA THR A 404 0.92 27.36 24.62
C THR A 404 1.77 28.50 24.07
N ILE A 405 3.08 28.33 23.81
CA ILE A 405 3.86 29.17 22.87
C ILE A 405 4.95 28.35 22.13
N ARG A 406 5.03 28.59 20.81
CA ARG A 406 6.04 28.17 19.82
C ARG A 406 7.40 28.86 20.04
N GLY A 407 8.53 28.22 19.69
CA GLY A 407 9.74 28.98 19.31
C GLY A 407 11.11 28.28 19.35
N ARG A 408 11.57 27.82 18.17
CA ARG A 408 12.93 27.83 17.57
C ARG A 408 14.23 28.06 18.43
N SER A 409 15.14 27.08 18.29
CA SER A 409 16.51 27.15 17.66
C SER A 409 17.79 27.43 18.48
N LYS A 410 18.86 26.70 18.05
CA LYS A 410 20.34 26.80 18.24
C LYS A 410 20.94 26.20 19.53
N GLN A 411 21.58 25.02 19.47
CA GLN A 411 23.01 24.73 19.14
C GLN A 411 24.04 25.38 20.08
N HIS A 412 24.73 24.57 20.90
CA HIS A 412 26.18 24.64 21.13
C HIS A 412 26.68 23.29 21.71
N ALA A 413 27.91 22.93 21.31
CA ALA A 413 28.62 21.67 21.55
C ALA A 413 29.58 21.76 22.76
N ILE A 414 30.42 20.72 22.91
CA ILE A 414 31.53 20.46 23.89
C ILE A 414 31.09 19.50 25.00
N SER A 415 31.83 18.47 25.47
CA SER A 415 32.84 17.53 24.95
C SER A 415 33.40 16.79 26.18
N LYS A 416 33.42 15.44 26.16
CA LYS A 416 34.28 14.48 26.92
C LYS A 416 34.16 14.54 28.47
N SER A 417 34.18 13.45 29.24
CA SER A 417 35.02 12.25 29.18
C SER A 417 34.47 11.10 30.05
N SER A 418 34.67 9.89 29.54
CA SER A 418 34.72 8.51 30.07
C SER A 418 34.30 8.13 31.52
N HIS A 419 33.52 7.04 31.64
CA HIS A 419 33.97 5.72 32.13
C HIS A 419 32.96 4.59 31.78
N LEU A 420 33.47 3.58 31.04
CA LEU A 420 33.19 2.14 31.01
C LEU A 420 31.79 1.62 31.44
N VAL A 421 31.06 0.93 30.54
CA VAL A 421 30.60 -0.48 30.66
C VAL A 421 30.08 -0.97 29.28
N ASN A 422 30.49 -2.18 28.91
CA ASN A 422 30.18 -2.97 27.71
C ASN A 422 28.67 -3.10 27.39
N LEU A 423 28.27 -2.80 26.15
CA LEU A 423 27.16 -3.47 25.44
C LEU A 423 27.31 -3.25 23.93
N THR A 424 27.41 -4.35 23.20
CA THR A 424 27.83 -4.44 21.80
C THR A 424 26.68 -4.17 20.83
N ARG A 425 26.92 -3.22 19.92
CA ARG A 425 26.36 -3.05 18.55
C ARG A 425 24.88 -2.64 18.38
N LEU A 426 24.67 -1.32 18.45
CA LEU A 426 23.76 -0.55 17.58
C LEU A 426 24.61 0.30 16.64
N LYS A 427 24.42 0.19 15.31
CA LYS A 427 25.02 1.09 14.31
C LYS A 427 24.00 2.16 13.92
N CYS A 428 24.34 3.42 14.21
CA CYS A 428 23.76 4.60 13.56
C CYS A 428 24.50 4.85 12.24
N ILE A 429 23.79 5.08 11.13
CA ILE A 429 24.34 5.74 9.93
C ILE A 429 23.32 6.76 9.40
N GLN A 430 23.89 7.93 9.09
CA GLN A 430 23.47 9.23 8.56
C GLN A 430 22.31 9.30 7.53
N PRO A 431 21.68 10.48 7.35
CA PRO A 431 20.66 10.70 6.32
C PRO A 431 21.34 10.98 4.96
N THR A 432 21.11 10.13 3.97
CA THR A 432 21.47 10.38 2.57
C THR A 432 20.24 10.74 1.74
N LEU A 433 20.41 11.73 0.85
CA LEU A 433 19.39 12.21 -0.09
C LEU A 433 18.77 11.09 -0.94
N LYS A 434 17.45 11.20 -1.14
CA LYS A 434 16.61 10.32 -1.94
C LYS A 434 16.93 10.38 -3.44
N VAL A 435 17.20 9.22 -4.04
CA VAL A 435 17.08 8.97 -5.48
C VAL A 435 16.06 7.84 -5.66
N ARG A 436 15.00 8.09 -6.44
CA ARG A 436 13.94 7.14 -6.75
C ARG A 436 14.47 6.19 -7.83
N ALA A 437 14.75 4.94 -7.48
CA ALA A 437 15.11 3.90 -8.44
C ALA A 437 13.83 3.21 -8.94
N TYR A 438 13.55 3.33 -10.24
CA TYR A 438 12.75 2.35 -10.95
C TYR A 438 13.62 1.11 -11.13
N MET A 439 13.15 -0.06 -10.70
CA MET A 439 13.81 -1.33 -11.02
C MET A 439 13.56 -1.65 -12.50
N GLU A 440 14.44 -1.17 -13.38
CA GLU A 440 14.72 -1.85 -14.64
C GLU A 440 15.82 -2.88 -14.39
N ALA A 441 15.53 -4.13 -14.74
CA ALA A 441 16.52 -5.19 -14.74
C ALA A 441 17.65 -4.81 -15.71
N ALA A 442 18.85 -4.64 -15.15
CA ALA A 442 20.07 -4.46 -15.90
C ALA A 442 20.31 -5.68 -16.78
N ASP A 443 20.39 -5.46 -18.10
CA ASP A 443 21.00 -6.40 -19.01
C ASP A 443 22.32 -5.81 -19.54
N SER A 444 23.26 -6.72 -19.68
CA SER A 444 24.70 -6.54 -19.82
C SER A 444 25.13 -5.79 -21.10
N SER A 445 25.71 -4.60 -20.98
CA SER A 445 26.82 -4.08 -21.82
C SER A 445 27.15 -2.59 -21.56
N GLY A 446 28.41 -2.30 -21.23
CA GLY A 446 29.13 -1.09 -21.64
C GLY A 446 28.70 0.29 -21.09
N LEU A 447 29.30 0.69 -19.96
CA LEU A 447 29.66 2.07 -19.52
C LEU A 447 28.76 3.25 -19.97
N PRO A 448 28.00 3.91 -19.07
CA PRO A 448 27.44 5.23 -19.34
C PRO A 448 28.37 6.35 -18.83
N LYS A 449 28.78 7.26 -19.74
CA LYS A 449 29.21 8.62 -19.41
C LYS A 449 28.00 9.39 -18.85
N ILE A 450 28.12 9.94 -17.63
CA ILE A 450 27.10 10.79 -17.02
C ILE A 450 27.44 12.26 -17.29
N VAL A 451 26.61 12.94 -18.09
CA VAL A 451 26.61 14.40 -18.23
C VAL A 451 25.39 14.94 -17.49
N PHE A 452 25.62 15.81 -16.50
CA PHE A 452 24.57 16.49 -15.74
C PHE A 452 24.22 17.83 -16.40
N GLN A 453 22.95 18.05 -16.72
CA GLN A 453 22.40 19.39 -16.94
C GLN A 453 21.20 19.63 -16.03
N HIS A 454 21.32 20.67 -15.21
CA HIS A 454 20.28 21.22 -14.34
C HIS A 454 19.25 22.01 -15.15
N LEU A 455 17.95 21.81 -14.86
CA LEU A 455 16.92 22.80 -15.15
C LEU A 455 16.09 23.10 -13.88
N PRO A 456 15.70 24.37 -13.64
CA PRO A 456 15.22 24.85 -12.34
C PRO A 456 13.71 24.65 -12.13
N LYS A 457 13.33 24.52 -10.86
CA LYS A 457 11.93 24.48 -10.37
C LYS A 457 11.26 25.85 -10.54
N ALA A 458 10.08 25.87 -11.16
CA ALA A 458 9.15 26.99 -11.06
C ALA A 458 8.04 26.65 -10.06
N SER A 459 7.89 27.51 -9.04
CA SER A 459 6.76 27.52 -8.11
C SER A 459 5.65 28.42 -8.65
N ARG A 460 4.37 28.02 -8.52
CA ARG A 460 3.26 28.95 -8.31
C ARG A 460 2.26 28.37 -7.31
N ASN A 461 2.06 29.13 -6.24
CA ASN A 461 0.92 29.06 -5.32
C ASN A 461 -0.34 29.62 -5.99
N LEU A 462 -1.52 29.13 -5.58
CA LEU A 462 -2.80 29.85 -5.39
C LEU A 462 -3.81 28.78 -4.88
N SER A 463 -4.07 28.66 -3.57
CA SER A 463 -5.09 29.35 -2.77
C SER A 463 -6.55 28.93 -3.04
N SER A 464 -7.07 28.10 -2.13
CA SER A 464 -8.34 28.18 -1.39
C SER A 464 -9.71 28.32 -2.12
N ALA A 465 -10.56 27.31 -1.89
CA ALA A 465 -12.03 27.32 -1.71
C ALA A 465 -12.52 25.85 -1.87
N THR A 466 -13.49 25.25 -1.20
CA THR A 466 -14.36 25.52 -0.05
C THR A 466 -14.95 24.15 0.34
N VAL A 467 -15.17 23.94 1.64
CA VAL A 467 -15.78 22.74 2.23
C VAL A 467 -17.29 22.73 1.93
N LEU A 468 -17.80 21.61 1.40
CA LEU A 468 -19.21 21.21 1.52
C LEU A 468 -19.29 19.68 1.70
N SER A 469 -19.48 19.27 2.95
CA SER A 469 -20.13 18.00 3.30
C SER A 469 -21.64 18.16 3.15
N LYS A 470 -22.36 17.10 2.75
CA LYS A 470 -23.48 16.48 3.50
C LYS A 470 -24.31 15.51 2.61
N ASP A 471 -24.42 14.28 3.09
CA ASP A 471 -25.51 13.28 3.04
C ASP A 471 -26.32 13.06 1.74
N TYR A 472 -26.33 11.81 1.24
CA TYR A 472 -27.58 11.01 1.19
C TYR A 472 -27.32 9.51 0.98
N LEU A 473 -28.10 8.72 1.72
CA LEU A 473 -28.10 7.27 1.88
C LEU A 473 -28.98 6.54 0.83
N ASP A 474 -28.65 5.25 0.70
CA ASP A 474 -29.55 4.10 0.56
C ASP A 474 -30.14 3.61 -0.78
N SER A 475 -29.80 2.34 -1.02
CA SER A 475 -30.70 1.22 -1.37
C SER A 475 -31.28 1.12 -2.77
N LYS A 476 -30.84 0.08 -3.51
CA LYS A 476 -31.68 -1.10 -3.77
C LYS A 476 -30.90 -2.26 -4.42
N GLN A 477 -31.10 -3.44 -3.83
CA GLN A 477 -30.82 -4.77 -4.40
C GLN A 477 -31.73 -5.05 -5.60
N GLY A 478 -31.24 -5.87 -6.53
CA GLY A 478 -32.04 -6.46 -7.61
C GLY A 478 -31.23 -7.50 -8.37
N SER A 479 -31.34 -8.75 -7.94
CA SER A 479 -30.91 -9.95 -8.67
C SER A 479 -31.69 -10.10 -9.98
N TYR A 480 -31.04 -10.58 -11.04
CA TYR A 480 -31.74 -11.28 -12.12
C TYR A 480 -30.93 -12.49 -12.57
N GLU A 481 -31.57 -13.65 -12.44
CA GLU A 481 -31.17 -14.96 -12.92
C GLU A 481 -31.33 -15.07 -14.45
N SER A 482 -30.55 -16.02 -14.96
CA SER A 482 -30.57 -16.74 -16.24
C SER A 482 -31.91 -16.93 -16.96
N LEU A 483 -31.90 -16.93 -18.31
CA LEU A 483 -32.15 -18.12 -19.18
C LEU A 483 -32.28 -17.77 -20.68
N HIS A 484 -31.58 -18.59 -21.48
CA HIS A 484 -31.92 -19.16 -22.79
C HIS A 484 -31.95 -18.42 -24.15
N HIS A 485 -31.38 -19.17 -25.11
CA HIS A 485 -31.64 -19.34 -26.55
C HIS A 485 -30.85 -18.45 -27.53
N ASN A 486 -29.84 -19.02 -28.20
CA ASN A 486 -29.92 -19.78 -29.47
C ASN A 486 -30.24 -18.86 -30.65
N GLU A 487 -29.24 -18.59 -31.51
CA GLU A 487 -29.17 -19.19 -32.84
C GLU A 487 -27.90 -18.74 -33.58
N ALA A 488 -27.18 -19.73 -34.10
CA ALA A 488 -26.10 -19.57 -35.05
C ALA A 488 -26.67 -19.71 -36.47
N LYS A 489 -26.40 -18.77 -37.38
CA LYS A 489 -26.33 -19.06 -38.82
C LYS A 489 -25.22 -18.27 -39.50
N ASN A 490 -24.34 -19.05 -40.13
CA ASN A 490 -23.32 -18.67 -41.09
C ASN A 490 -23.93 -18.17 -42.40
N GLY A 491 -23.18 -17.32 -43.12
CA GLY A 491 -23.42 -16.94 -44.52
C GLY A 491 -22.93 -15.51 -44.78
N ALA A 492 -21.64 -15.30 -45.06
CA ALA A 492 -21.01 -15.33 -46.38
C ALA A 492 -21.17 -14.02 -47.18
N PHE A 493 -20.00 -13.40 -47.44
CA PHE A 493 -19.61 -12.57 -48.59
C PHE A 493 -20.51 -11.41 -49.05
N ALA A 494 -19.98 -10.18 -48.96
CA ALA A 494 -19.56 -9.43 -50.15
C ALA A 494 -18.86 -8.10 -49.76
N LEU A 495 -17.89 -7.75 -50.62
CA LEU A 495 -17.00 -6.60 -50.57
C LEU A 495 -17.71 -5.25 -50.63
N GLY A 496 -17.14 -4.25 -49.96
CA GLY A 496 -17.47 -2.84 -50.15
C GLY A 496 -16.35 -1.96 -49.62
N MET A 497 -15.40 -1.61 -50.49
CA MET A 497 -14.43 -0.54 -50.25
C MET A 497 -15.17 0.81 -50.22
N VAL A 498 -14.88 1.66 -49.24
CA VAL A 498 -14.85 3.12 -49.43
C VAL A 498 -13.65 3.68 -48.68
N GLN A 499 -12.87 4.46 -49.43
CA GLN A 499 -11.65 5.13 -49.04
C GLN A 499 -12.01 6.61 -48.78
N ILE A 500 -11.65 7.12 -47.61
CA ILE A 500 -11.29 8.52 -47.35
C ILE A 500 -10.03 8.48 -46.47
#